data_AF-A0A9X1T3N1-F1
#
_entry.id   AF-A0A9X1T3N1-F1
#
_cell.length_a   1.000
_cell.length_b   1.000
_cell.length_c   1.000
_cell.angle_alpha   90.00
_cell.angle_beta   90.00
_cell.angle_gamma   90.00
#
_symmetry.space_group_name_H-M   'P 1'
#
loop_
_entity.id
_entity.type
_entity.pdbx_description
1 polymer ?
#
loop_
_entity_poly.entity_id
_entity_poly.type
_entity_poly.pdbx_seq_one_letter_code
_entity_poly.pdbx_strand_id
1 'polypeptide(L)'
;MNRVTIINRALSRIGCLAVQSEAEPGPAGVGVLHTYDSVLEDLLSKYPWHFAKRFAALTRLGKTPPKGWKSAFMLPPDRLDPPRAYYESAGDDRPTSRFELALDEVYADSDVLFAEYRFRADPRYWPGYFRELVVLALAAEYALEIREEVTLRDRLRRDCYGPPEYQGEGGQFAVAAALDAQSQPGDQPAGGFDPLTSTRHGYDADDARAGWTW
;
A
#
# COMPACT_ATOMS: atom_id res chain seq x y z
N MET A 1 -6.64 18.35 -3.86
CA MET A 1 -7.67 17.37 -4.28
C MET A 1 -8.27 16.81 -3.01
N ASN A 2 -9.58 16.93 -2.80
CA ASN A 2 -10.24 16.44 -1.58
C ASN A 2 -11.14 15.22 -1.89
N ARG A 3 -11.63 14.56 -0.84
CA ARG A 3 -12.52 13.39 -0.92
C ARG A 3 -13.76 13.65 -1.78
N VAL A 4 -14.48 14.74 -1.53
CA VAL A 4 -15.68 15.14 -2.28
C VAL A 4 -15.41 15.24 -3.79
N THR A 5 -14.25 15.78 -4.19
CA THR A 5 -13.88 15.86 -5.61
C THR A 5 -13.75 14.47 -6.23
N ILE A 6 -13.20 13.49 -5.51
CA ILE A 6 -13.05 12.11 -5.99
C ILE A 6 -14.41 11.44 -6.12
N ILE A 7 -15.26 11.58 -5.10
CA ILE A 7 -16.63 11.07 -5.11
C ILE A 7 -17.40 11.64 -6.31
N ASN A 8 -17.35 12.96 -6.52
CA ASN A 8 -18.06 13.60 -7.63
C ASN A 8 -17.56 13.15 -9.00
N ARG A 9 -16.26 12.84 -9.14
CA ARG A 9 -15.74 12.23 -10.38
C ARG A 9 -16.33 10.84 -10.61
N ALA A 10 -16.46 10.02 -9.57
CA ALA A 10 -17.08 8.70 -9.67
C ALA A 10 -18.58 8.79 -9.99
N LEU A 11 -19.32 9.67 -9.31
CA LEU A 11 -20.75 9.91 -9.56
C LEU A 11 -21.00 10.40 -10.99
N SER A 12 -20.13 11.28 -11.51
CA SER A 12 -20.21 11.75 -12.89
C SER A 12 -20.06 10.63 -13.92
N ARG A 13 -19.30 9.56 -13.64
CA ARG A 13 -19.13 8.42 -14.57
C ARG A 13 -20.39 7.59 -14.71
N ILE A 14 -21.19 7.52 -13.66
CA ILE A 14 -22.45 6.79 -13.66
C ILE A 14 -23.65 7.70 -13.98
N GLY A 15 -23.42 8.99 -14.24
CA GLY A 15 -24.47 9.96 -14.57
C GLY A 15 -25.30 10.43 -13.37
N CYS A 16 -24.76 10.33 -12.15
CA CYS A 16 -25.43 10.78 -10.93
C CYS A 16 -25.12 12.24 -10.58
N LEU A 17 -25.98 12.84 -9.76
CA LEU A 17 -25.81 14.20 -9.25
C LEU A 17 -24.61 14.29 -8.31
N ALA A 18 -23.91 15.42 -8.35
CA ALA A 18 -22.77 15.69 -7.49
C ALA A 18 -23.19 15.97 -6.03
N VAL A 19 -22.36 15.52 -5.11
CA VAL A 19 -22.44 15.85 -3.69
C VAL A 19 -21.86 17.24 -3.45
N GLN A 20 -22.59 18.09 -2.72
CA GLN A 20 -22.18 19.47 -2.42
C GLN A 20 -21.15 19.52 -1.28
N SER A 21 -21.38 18.77 -0.20
CA SER A 21 -20.47 18.69 0.94
C SER A 21 -20.58 17.36 1.67
N GLU A 22 -19.59 17.02 2.52
CA GLU A 22 -19.65 15.81 3.35
C GLU A 22 -20.74 15.89 4.42
N ALA A 23 -21.08 17.10 4.91
CA ALA A 23 -22.14 17.31 5.89
C ALA A 23 -23.54 17.20 5.27
N GLU A 24 -23.66 17.56 3.99
CA GLU A 24 -24.91 17.54 3.24
C GLU A 24 -24.72 16.68 1.97
N PRO A 25 -24.68 15.34 2.12
CA PRO A 25 -24.49 14.43 0.99
C PRO A 25 -25.67 14.43 0.00
N GLY A 26 -26.79 15.06 0.36
CA GLY A 26 -27.96 15.17 -0.50
C GLY A 26 -28.62 13.83 -0.80
N PRO A 27 -29.25 13.66 -1.98
CA PRO A 27 -29.98 12.44 -2.34
C PRO A 27 -29.13 11.18 -2.40
N ALA A 28 -27.81 11.32 -2.56
CA ALA A 28 -26.88 10.19 -2.61
C ALA A 28 -26.71 9.53 -1.22
N GLY A 29 -27.03 10.24 -0.14
CA GLY A 29 -26.97 9.72 1.22
C GLY A 29 -25.55 9.59 1.79
N VAL A 30 -25.48 9.32 3.10
CA VAL A 30 -24.22 9.16 3.84
C VAL A 30 -23.49 7.87 3.42
N GLY A 31 -24.19 6.89 2.85
CA GLY A 31 -23.63 5.62 2.36
C GLY A 31 -22.45 5.80 1.40
N VAL A 32 -22.52 6.80 0.53
CA VAL A 32 -21.45 7.18 -0.40
C VAL A 32 -20.12 7.49 0.32
N LEU A 33 -20.19 8.12 1.50
CA LEU A 33 -19.01 8.39 2.30
C LEU A 33 -18.41 7.08 2.84
N HIS A 34 -19.24 6.18 3.36
CA HIS A 34 -18.78 4.90 3.88
C HIS A 34 -18.17 4.01 2.78
N THR A 35 -18.84 3.92 1.63
CA THR A 35 -18.33 3.19 0.46
C THR A 35 -16.99 3.77 0.00
N TYR A 36 -16.80 5.10 0.04
CA TYR A 36 -15.51 5.71 -0.22
C TYR A 36 -14.41 5.21 0.71
N ASP A 37 -14.67 5.16 2.01
CA ASP A 37 -13.69 4.72 3.00
C ASP A 37 -13.35 3.23 2.82
N SER A 38 -14.36 2.38 2.63
CA SER A 38 -14.18 0.94 2.44
C SER A 38 -13.41 0.59 1.16
N VAL A 39 -13.75 1.21 0.02
CA VAL A 39 -13.05 0.97 -1.25
C VAL A 39 -11.60 1.45 -1.18
N LEU A 40 -11.36 2.58 -0.51
CA LEU A 40 -10.01 3.11 -0.37
C LEU A 40 -9.13 2.20 0.51
N GLU A 41 -9.66 1.73 1.63
CA GLU A 41 -8.95 0.81 2.53
C GLU A 41 -8.61 -0.51 1.83
N ASP A 42 -9.54 -1.06 1.05
CA ASP A 42 -9.30 -2.26 0.24
C ASP A 42 -8.22 -2.02 -0.84
N LEU A 43 -8.26 -0.90 -1.58
CA LEU A 43 -7.26 -0.62 -2.61
C LEU A 43 -5.86 -0.37 -2.03
N LEU A 44 -5.75 0.28 -0.88
CA LEU A 44 -4.47 0.53 -0.21
C LEU A 44 -3.89 -0.73 0.43
N SER A 45 -4.72 -1.68 0.86
CA SER A 45 -4.29 -2.95 1.45
C SER A 45 -3.91 -4.00 0.40
N LYS A 46 -4.40 -3.92 -0.85
CA LYS A 46 -4.06 -4.87 -1.93
C LYS A 46 -2.62 -4.76 -2.46
N TYR A 47 -2.04 -3.57 -2.48
CA TYR A 47 -0.71 -3.34 -3.07
C TYR A 47 0.13 -2.38 -2.22
N PRO A 48 1.46 -2.60 -2.07
CA PRO A 48 2.33 -1.72 -1.30
C PRO A 48 2.70 -0.44 -2.08
N TRP A 49 1.71 0.43 -2.32
CA TRP A 49 1.87 1.69 -3.04
C TRP A 49 2.95 2.57 -2.43
N HIS A 50 3.88 3.12 -3.24
CA HIS A 50 5.00 3.91 -2.70
C HIS A 50 4.57 5.08 -1.82
N PHE A 51 3.51 5.80 -2.21
CA PHE A 51 3.03 6.99 -1.51
C PHE A 51 2.26 6.68 -0.21
N ALA A 52 1.91 5.41 0.02
CA ALA A 52 1.19 4.94 1.20
C ALA A 52 2.07 4.12 2.15
N LYS A 53 3.39 4.10 1.94
CA LYS A 53 4.38 3.49 2.83
C LYS A 53 4.95 4.54 3.78
N ARG A 54 5.16 4.17 5.04
CA ARG A 54 5.82 4.99 6.05
C ARG A 54 6.79 4.14 6.86
N PHE A 55 7.94 4.72 7.17
CA PHE A 55 8.93 4.17 8.07
C PHE A 55 8.99 5.02 9.34
N ALA A 56 8.80 4.42 10.52
CA ALA A 56 8.84 5.14 11.79
C ALA A 56 9.41 4.30 12.93
N ALA A 57 10.05 4.97 13.88
CA ALA A 57 10.44 4.37 15.15
C ALA A 57 9.20 4.06 16.01
N LEU A 58 9.18 2.88 16.61
CA LEU A 58 8.10 2.46 17.49
C LEU A 58 8.35 2.91 18.92
N THR A 59 7.27 3.20 19.65
CA THR A 59 7.35 3.61 21.05
C THR A 59 7.44 2.37 21.94
N ARG A 60 8.52 2.27 22.72
CA ARG A 60 8.71 1.18 23.69
C ARG A 60 7.69 1.32 24.83
N LEU A 61 7.04 0.22 25.18
CA LEU A 61 6.15 0.11 26.32
C LEU A 61 6.94 -0.28 27.56
N GLY A 62 6.65 0.37 28.70
CA GLY A 62 7.30 0.11 29.99
C GLY A 62 6.85 -1.18 30.69
N LYS A 63 6.34 -2.16 29.95
CA LYS A 63 5.82 -3.42 30.48
C LYS A 63 6.71 -4.61 30.10
N THR A 64 6.71 -5.64 30.93
CA THR A 64 7.39 -6.90 30.63
C THR A 64 6.55 -7.71 29.64
N PRO A 65 7.05 -8.01 28.43
CA PRO A 65 6.32 -8.82 27.47
C PRO A 65 6.25 -10.30 27.93
N PRO A 66 5.23 -11.05 27.48
CA PRO A 66 5.11 -12.48 27.77
C PRO A 66 6.19 -13.30 27.06
N LYS A 67 6.31 -14.59 27.39
CA LYS A 67 7.17 -15.59 26.69
C LYS A 67 8.68 -15.29 26.67
N GLY A 68 9.17 -14.37 27.50
CA GLY A 68 10.61 -14.11 27.65
C GLY A 68 11.21 -13.16 26.61
N TRP A 69 10.38 -12.46 25.84
CA TRP A 69 10.85 -11.36 24.97
C TRP A 69 11.47 -10.23 25.80
N LYS A 70 12.42 -9.49 25.22
CA LYS A 70 13.11 -8.40 25.93
C LYS A 70 12.26 -7.12 26.08
N SER A 71 11.57 -6.73 25.02
CA SER A 71 10.88 -5.44 24.92
C SER A 71 9.52 -5.56 24.25
N ALA A 72 8.58 -4.69 24.65
CA ALA A 72 7.31 -4.49 23.96
C ALA A 72 7.28 -3.11 23.31
N PHE A 73 6.70 -3.00 22.12
CA PHE A 73 6.54 -1.76 21.38
C PHE A 73 5.10 -1.58 20.92
N MET A 74 4.61 -0.34 20.95
CA MET A 74 3.29 0.02 20.44
C MET A 74 3.33 0.23 18.93
N LEU A 75 2.38 -0.39 18.22
CA LEU A 75 2.20 -0.19 16.79
C LEU A 75 1.53 1.17 16.50
N PRO A 76 1.83 1.82 15.37
CA PRO A 76 1.23 3.11 15.03
C PRO A 76 -0.28 2.99 14.85
N PRO A 77 -1.10 3.91 15.39
CA PRO A 77 -2.55 3.84 15.31
C PRO A 77 -3.11 4.20 13.92
N ASP A 78 -2.31 4.85 13.07
CA ASP A 78 -2.67 5.27 11.71
C ASP A 78 -2.40 4.19 10.65
N ARG A 79 -1.98 2.99 11.08
CA ARG A 79 -1.70 1.87 10.18
C ARG A 79 -2.99 1.26 9.62
N LEU A 80 -2.95 0.88 8.35
CA LEU A 80 -4.06 0.17 7.69
C LEU A 80 -3.99 -1.34 7.92
N ASP A 81 -2.79 -1.88 8.00
CA ASP A 81 -2.51 -3.31 8.13
C ASP A 81 -1.36 -3.53 9.14
N PRO A 82 -1.14 -4.77 9.60
CA PRO A 82 0.10 -5.13 10.28
C PRO A 82 1.31 -4.64 9.46
N PRO A 83 2.34 -4.06 10.12
CA PRO A 83 3.56 -3.66 9.44
C PRO A 83 4.17 -4.80 8.62
N ARG A 84 4.72 -4.47 7.45
CA ARG A 84 5.28 -5.46 6.52
C ARG A 84 6.66 -5.92 6.95
N ALA A 85 7.41 -5.02 7.60
CA ALA A 85 8.79 -5.25 8.00
C ALA A 85 9.11 -4.48 9.28
N TYR A 86 10.01 -5.04 10.07
CA TYR A 86 10.57 -4.45 11.28
C TYR A 86 12.08 -4.37 11.18
N TYR A 87 12.69 -3.36 11.78
CA TYR A 87 14.13 -3.10 11.71
C TYR A 87 14.66 -2.73 13.09
N GLU A 88 15.86 -3.17 13.43
CA GLU A 88 16.45 -2.91 14.75
C GLU A 88 17.23 -1.58 14.77
N SER A 89 17.62 -1.09 13.60
CA SER A 89 18.22 0.23 13.38
C SER A 89 17.57 0.98 12.20
N ALA A 90 17.73 2.30 12.17
CA ALA A 90 17.23 3.14 11.09
C ALA A 90 17.98 2.95 9.76
N GLY A 91 19.20 2.42 9.81
CA GLY A 91 20.05 2.18 8.64
C GLY A 91 20.17 0.71 8.26
N ASP A 92 19.35 -0.17 8.83
CA ASP A 92 19.38 -1.58 8.48
C ASP A 92 18.70 -1.82 7.13
N ASP A 93 19.42 -2.42 6.20
CA ASP A 93 18.86 -2.84 4.91
C ASP A 93 18.08 -4.15 5.00
N ARG A 94 18.14 -4.84 6.16
CA ARG A 94 17.54 -6.16 6.36
C ARG A 94 16.51 -6.12 7.48
N PRO A 95 15.27 -6.60 7.23
CA PRO A 95 14.29 -6.67 8.29
C PRO A 95 14.65 -7.76 9.31
N THR A 96 14.32 -7.52 10.58
CA THR A 96 14.44 -8.52 11.63
C THR A 96 13.34 -9.57 11.50
N SER A 97 13.71 -10.82 11.72
CA SER A 97 12.77 -11.96 11.74
C SER A 97 12.36 -12.35 13.17
N ARG A 98 12.99 -11.77 14.20
CA ARG A 98 12.73 -12.08 15.61
C ARG A 98 11.76 -11.09 16.22
N PHE A 99 10.49 -11.27 15.91
CA PHE A 99 9.40 -10.51 16.53
C PHE A 99 8.15 -11.38 16.69
N GLU A 100 7.29 -11.01 17.64
CA GLU A 100 5.95 -11.58 17.82
C GLU A 100 4.92 -10.46 17.80
N LEU A 101 3.88 -10.60 16.97
CA LEU A 101 2.77 -9.66 16.91
C LEU A 101 1.70 -10.00 17.94
N ALA A 102 1.22 -9.00 18.65
CA ALA A 102 0.15 -9.12 19.64
C ALA A 102 -0.80 -7.92 19.56
N LEU A 103 -1.93 -8.07 18.86
CA LEU A 103 -2.93 -7.02 18.66
C LEU A 103 -2.30 -5.69 18.18
N ASP A 104 -2.24 -4.68 19.06
CA ASP A 104 -1.68 -3.35 18.81
C ASP A 104 -0.21 -3.22 19.22
N GLU A 105 0.45 -4.33 19.49
CA GLU A 105 1.80 -4.38 20.00
C GLU A 105 2.67 -5.36 19.23
N VAL A 106 3.97 -5.13 19.29
CA VAL A 106 4.99 -6.04 18.78
C VAL A 106 6.04 -6.26 19.87
N TYR A 107 6.39 -7.53 20.08
CA TYR A 107 7.43 -7.95 20.99
C TYR A 107 8.68 -8.27 20.19
N ALA A 108 9.84 -7.81 20.65
CA ALA A 108 11.12 -8.04 20.00
C ALA A 108 12.26 -8.09 21.03
N ASP A 109 13.38 -8.67 20.62
CA ASP A 109 14.60 -8.79 21.44
C ASP A 109 15.54 -7.58 21.32
N SER A 110 15.04 -6.47 20.77
CA SER A 110 15.80 -5.23 20.57
C SER A 110 15.43 -4.14 21.58
N ASP A 111 16.30 -3.15 21.74
CA ASP A 111 16.01 -1.95 22.56
C ASP A 111 15.30 -0.85 21.77
N VAL A 112 15.49 -0.84 20.45
CA VAL A 112 14.84 0.06 19.49
C VAL A 112 14.26 -0.80 18.37
N LEU A 113 13.08 -0.41 17.87
CA LEU A 113 12.43 -1.09 16.76
C LEU A 113 11.80 -0.04 15.85
N PHE A 114 12.02 -0.18 14.56
CA PHE A 114 11.39 0.60 13.49
C PHE A 114 10.45 -0.31 12.72
N ALA A 115 9.38 0.26 12.18
CA ALA A 115 8.42 -0.46 11.36
C ALA A 115 8.23 0.24 10.02
N GLU A 116 8.20 -0.55 8.95
CA GLU A 116 7.61 -0.15 7.68
C GLU A 116 6.16 -0.61 7.64
N TYR A 117 5.24 0.34 7.59
CA TYR A 117 3.80 0.10 7.58
C TYR A 117 3.09 0.94 6.53
N ARG A 118 1.85 0.55 6.26
CA ARG A 118 0.98 1.26 5.33
C ARG A 118 0.04 2.16 6.11
N PHE A 119 -0.19 3.35 5.58
CA PHE A 119 -1.08 4.34 6.17
C PHE A 119 -1.99 4.96 5.11
N ARG A 120 -3.07 5.61 5.57
CA ARG A 120 -3.98 6.33 4.67
C ARG A 120 -3.37 7.66 4.23
N ALA A 121 -2.71 7.65 3.08
CA ALA A 121 -2.12 8.86 2.50
C ALA A 121 -3.18 9.89 2.09
N ASP A 122 -2.88 11.18 2.27
CA ASP A 122 -3.74 12.29 1.83
C ASP A 122 -3.92 12.27 0.29
N PRO A 123 -5.15 12.40 -0.24
CA PRO A 123 -5.44 12.41 -1.67
C PRO A 123 -4.61 13.39 -2.52
N ARG A 124 -4.06 14.45 -1.91
CA ARG A 124 -3.16 15.40 -2.57
C ARG A 124 -1.87 14.74 -3.08
N TYR A 125 -1.40 13.69 -2.40
CA TYR A 125 -0.17 12.97 -2.75
C TYR A 125 -0.41 11.82 -3.73
N TRP A 126 -1.67 11.46 -3.99
CA TRP A 126 -1.95 10.33 -4.86
C TRP A 126 -1.53 10.63 -6.31
N PRO A 127 -0.79 9.72 -6.95
CA PRO A 127 -0.48 9.80 -8.37
C PRO A 127 -1.75 9.73 -9.24
N GLY A 128 -1.64 10.20 -10.48
CA GLY A 128 -2.76 10.21 -11.44
C GLY A 128 -3.37 8.83 -11.67
N TYR A 129 -2.53 7.78 -11.80
CA TYR A 129 -2.98 6.40 -12.01
C TYR A 129 -3.80 5.85 -10.84
N PHE A 130 -3.41 6.17 -9.60
CA PHE A 130 -4.11 5.69 -8.41
C PHE A 130 -5.43 6.43 -8.22
N ARG A 131 -5.45 7.75 -8.48
CA ARG A 131 -6.70 8.53 -8.49
C ARG A 131 -7.72 7.95 -9.47
N GLU A 132 -7.25 7.58 -10.66
CA GLU A 132 -8.11 6.98 -11.69
C GLU A 132 -8.65 5.61 -11.26
N LEU A 133 -7.80 4.77 -10.68
CA LEU A 133 -8.18 3.48 -10.11
C LEU A 133 -9.27 3.63 -9.03
N VAL A 134 -9.07 4.53 -8.06
CA VAL A 134 -10.06 4.79 -7.00
C VAL A 134 -11.38 5.29 -7.59
N VAL A 135 -11.34 6.24 -8.54
CA VAL A 135 -12.55 6.76 -9.18
C VAL A 135 -13.33 5.65 -9.90
N LEU A 136 -12.64 4.75 -10.60
CA LEU A 136 -13.27 3.65 -11.32
C LEU A 136 -13.88 2.61 -10.37
N ALA A 137 -13.15 2.23 -9.31
CA ALA A 137 -13.66 1.32 -8.28
C ALA A 137 -14.91 1.88 -7.57
N LEU A 138 -14.87 3.16 -7.20
CA LEU A 138 -16.02 3.85 -6.59
C LEU A 138 -17.21 3.93 -7.53
N ALA A 139 -16.97 4.28 -8.80
CA ALA A 139 -18.04 4.33 -9.80
C ALA A 139 -18.73 2.97 -9.93
N ALA A 140 -17.98 1.88 -9.83
CA ALA A 140 -18.53 0.54 -9.86
C ALA A 140 -19.46 0.26 -8.67
N GLU A 141 -19.02 0.52 -7.43
CA GLU A 141 -19.87 0.27 -6.26
C GLU A 141 -21.08 1.23 -6.22
N TYR A 142 -20.91 2.50 -6.59
CA TYR A 142 -22.05 3.45 -6.68
C TYR A 142 -23.05 3.11 -7.78
N ALA A 143 -22.63 2.44 -8.86
CA ALA A 143 -23.56 1.95 -9.87
C ALA A 143 -24.57 0.95 -9.27
N LEU A 144 -24.14 0.14 -8.30
CA LEU A 144 -25.03 -0.75 -7.58
C LEU A 144 -25.78 -0.03 -6.45
N GLU A 145 -25.08 0.77 -5.63
CA GLU A 145 -25.66 1.40 -4.43
C GLU A 145 -26.72 2.47 -4.76
N ILE A 146 -26.50 3.28 -5.80
CA ILE A 146 -27.37 4.43 -6.13
C ILE A 146 -28.30 4.11 -7.29
N ARG A 147 -27.76 3.49 -8.35
CA ARG A 147 -28.52 3.22 -9.58
C ARG A 147 -29.15 1.83 -9.61
N GLU A 148 -28.79 0.95 -8.67
CA GLU A 148 -29.23 -0.44 -8.62
C GLU A 148 -28.94 -1.21 -9.93
N GLU A 149 -27.91 -0.78 -10.68
CA GLU A 149 -27.60 -1.31 -12.00
C GLU A 149 -26.41 -2.29 -11.94
N VAL A 150 -26.73 -3.58 -11.80
CA VAL A 150 -25.73 -4.68 -11.70
C VAL A 150 -24.86 -4.77 -12.97
N THR A 151 -25.44 -4.60 -14.15
CA THR A 151 -24.70 -4.69 -15.42
C THR A 151 -23.63 -3.63 -15.57
N LEU A 152 -23.93 -2.39 -15.16
CA LEU A 152 -22.96 -1.30 -15.14
C LEU A 152 -21.87 -1.54 -14.09
N ARG A 153 -22.27 -1.99 -12.89
CA ARG A 153 -21.35 -2.34 -11.82
C ARG A 153 -20.34 -3.40 -12.27
N ASP A 154 -20.80 -4.47 -12.89
CA ASP A 154 -19.94 -5.57 -13.36
C ASP A 154 -19.00 -5.14 -14.48
N ARG A 155 -19.48 -4.31 -15.41
CA ARG A 155 -18.64 -3.72 -16.46
C ARG A 155 -17.52 -2.85 -15.86
N LEU A 156 -17.86 -1.94 -14.94
CA LEU A 156 -16.88 -1.07 -14.30
C LEU A 156 -15.90 -1.85 -13.42
N ARG A 157 -16.36 -2.88 -12.71
CA ARG A 157 -15.49 -3.82 -11.99
C ARG A 157 -14.53 -4.55 -12.92
N ARG A 158 -14.99 -4.96 -14.11
CA ARG A 158 -14.13 -5.57 -15.12
C ARG A 158 -13.08 -4.60 -15.66
N ASP A 159 -13.45 -3.35 -15.89
CA ASP A 159 -12.47 -2.32 -16.31
C ASP A 159 -11.44 -2.04 -15.18
N CYS A 160 -11.90 -2.08 -13.92
CA CYS A 160 -11.07 -1.82 -12.75
C CYS A 160 -10.10 -2.96 -12.42
N TYR A 161 -10.61 -4.18 -12.31
CA TYR A 161 -9.89 -5.34 -11.78
C TYR A 161 -9.63 -6.44 -12.83
N GLY A 162 -10.05 -6.21 -14.07
CA GLY A 162 -9.96 -7.19 -15.15
C GLY A 162 -11.06 -8.25 -15.11
N PRO A 163 -11.03 -9.20 -16.06
CA PRO A 163 -11.88 -10.39 -16.06
C PRO A 163 -11.69 -11.22 -14.76
N PRO A 164 -12.71 -12.01 -14.35
CA PRO A 164 -12.64 -12.85 -13.13
C PRO A 164 -11.43 -13.79 -13.08
N GLU A 165 -10.90 -14.19 -14.24
CA GLU A 165 -9.71 -15.03 -14.40
C GLU A 165 -8.45 -14.42 -13.77
N TYR A 166 -8.37 -13.09 -13.69
CA TYR A 166 -7.25 -12.37 -13.09
C TYR A 166 -7.35 -12.21 -11.57
N GLN A 167 -8.35 -12.83 -10.93
CA GLN A 167 -8.55 -12.84 -9.47
C GLN A 167 -8.53 -11.45 -8.79
N GLY A 168 -8.89 -10.40 -9.53
CA GLY A 168 -8.91 -9.03 -9.02
C GLY A 168 -7.63 -8.23 -9.25
N GLU A 169 -6.63 -8.80 -9.92
CA GLU A 169 -5.32 -8.17 -10.17
C GLU A 169 -5.14 -7.66 -11.61
N GLY A 170 -6.20 -7.63 -12.42
CA GLY A 170 -6.18 -7.19 -13.82
C GLY A 170 -6.60 -5.73 -14.02
N GLY A 171 -6.91 -5.37 -15.28
CA GLY A 171 -7.52 -4.08 -15.63
C GLY A 171 -6.68 -2.86 -15.24
N GLN A 172 -7.36 -1.79 -14.82
CA GLN A 172 -6.72 -0.56 -14.36
C GLN A 172 -5.85 -0.78 -13.11
N PHE A 173 -6.17 -1.76 -12.26
CA PHE A 173 -5.38 -2.10 -11.08
C PHE A 173 -3.98 -2.59 -11.48
N ALA A 174 -3.90 -3.52 -12.44
CA ALA A 174 -2.63 -4.01 -12.99
C ALA A 174 -1.77 -2.88 -13.56
N VAL A 175 -2.40 -1.98 -14.34
CA VAL A 175 -1.72 -0.84 -14.97
C VAL A 175 -1.19 0.12 -13.91
N ALA A 176 -2.00 0.45 -12.91
CA ALA A 176 -1.60 1.31 -11.81
C ALA A 176 -0.43 0.71 -11.01
N ALA A 177 -0.50 -0.57 -10.67
CA ALA A 177 0.55 -1.28 -9.95
C ALA A 177 1.86 -1.35 -10.75
N ALA A 178 1.78 -1.58 -12.06
CA ALA A 178 2.95 -1.60 -12.94
C ALA A 178 3.63 -0.22 -13.04
N LEU A 179 2.84 0.86 -13.15
CA LEU A 179 3.37 2.22 -13.16
C LEU A 179 4.01 2.62 -11.83
N ASP A 180 3.42 2.19 -10.71
CA ASP A 180 4.00 2.40 -9.37
C ASP A 180 5.35 1.67 -9.23
N ALA A 181 5.40 0.39 -9.66
CA ALA A 181 6.61 -0.41 -9.63
C ALA A 181 7.73 0.17 -10.48
N GLN A 182 7.43 0.69 -11.68
CA GLN A 182 8.41 1.35 -12.55
C GLN A 182 9.01 2.62 -11.94
N SER A 183 8.27 3.27 -11.05
CA SER A 183 8.73 4.48 -10.36
C SER A 183 9.62 4.17 -9.16
N GLN A 184 9.71 2.90 -8.73
CA GLN A 184 10.57 2.45 -7.64
C GLN A 184 11.86 1.82 -8.20
N PRO A 185 13.03 2.07 -7.59
CA PRO A 185 14.23 1.32 -7.94
C PRO A 185 13.95 -0.17 -7.70
N GLY A 186 14.45 -1.03 -8.61
CA GLY A 186 14.33 -2.47 -8.43
C GLY A 186 14.97 -2.90 -7.11
N ASP A 187 14.29 -3.76 -6.36
CA ASP A 187 14.82 -4.33 -5.14
C ASP A 187 16.10 -5.12 -5.49
N GLN A 188 17.24 -4.69 -4.95
CA GLN A 188 18.50 -5.37 -5.21
C GLN A 188 18.61 -6.56 -4.26
N PRO A 189 18.50 -7.82 -4.74
CA PRO A 189 18.71 -8.96 -3.87
C PRO A 189 20.11 -8.88 -3.29
N ALA A 190 20.18 -8.95 -1.95
CA ALA A 190 21.43 -8.96 -1.19
C ALA A 190 22.38 -7.77 -1.46
N GLY A 191 21.83 -6.56 -1.68
CA GLY A 191 22.65 -5.34 -1.84
C GLY A 191 23.52 -5.36 -3.10
N GLY A 192 23.07 -6.06 -4.14
CA GLY A 192 23.82 -6.28 -5.38
C GLY A 192 24.74 -7.51 -5.35
N PHE A 193 24.80 -8.25 -4.23
CA PHE A 193 25.51 -9.52 -4.15
C PHE A 193 24.58 -10.68 -4.49
N ASP A 194 24.45 -11.02 -5.77
CA ASP A 194 23.79 -12.25 -6.17
C ASP A 194 24.78 -13.43 -6.02
N PRO A 195 24.57 -14.39 -5.09
CA PRO A 195 25.48 -15.52 -4.86
C PRO A 195 25.65 -16.43 -6.08
N LEU A 196 24.70 -16.40 -7.04
CA LEU A 196 24.74 -17.24 -8.24
C LEU A 196 25.53 -16.60 -9.38
N THR A 197 25.65 -15.27 -9.42
CA THR A 197 26.50 -14.56 -10.38
C THR A 197 27.85 -14.12 -9.79
N SER A 198 27.94 -13.88 -8.49
CA SER A 198 29.20 -13.52 -7.81
C SER A 198 30.17 -14.69 -7.69
N THR A 199 29.68 -15.93 -7.66
CA THR A 199 30.53 -17.13 -7.71
C THR A 199 31.08 -17.42 -9.12
N ARG A 200 30.44 -16.87 -10.16
CA ARG A 200 30.94 -16.96 -11.55
C ARG A 200 32.13 -16.03 -11.79
N HIS A 201 32.18 -14.90 -11.08
CA HIS A 201 33.33 -14.01 -11.01
C HIS A 201 34.07 -14.26 -9.70
N GLY A 202 34.57 -15.49 -9.53
CA GLY A 202 35.51 -15.79 -8.46
C GLY A 202 36.60 -14.73 -8.46
N TYR A 203 36.77 -14.04 -7.34
CA TYR A 203 37.83 -13.07 -7.14
C TYR A 203 39.17 -13.76 -7.41
N ASP A 204 39.75 -13.51 -8.57
CA ASP A 204 41.11 -13.88 -8.91
C ASP A 204 41.98 -12.65 -8.66
N ALA A 205 42.83 -12.74 -7.64
CA ALA A 205 43.71 -11.64 -7.25
C ALA A 205 44.73 -11.28 -8.34
N ASP A 206 44.85 -12.12 -9.39
CA ASP A 206 45.75 -11.95 -10.53
C ASP A 206 45.03 -11.67 -11.87
N ASP A 207 43.72 -11.32 -11.89
CA ASP A 207 43.03 -10.98 -13.14
C ASP A 207 43.54 -9.64 -13.72
N ALA A 208 44.35 -9.75 -14.78
CA ALA A 208 45.05 -8.66 -15.47
C ALA A 208 44.14 -7.61 -16.15
N ARG A 209 42.82 -7.68 -15.99
CA ARG A 209 41.85 -6.72 -16.54
C ARG A 209 41.50 -5.56 -15.60
N ALA A 210 41.96 -5.58 -14.35
CA ALA A 210 41.69 -4.54 -13.35
C ALA A 210 42.55 -3.27 -13.51
N GLY A 211 42.64 -2.69 -14.72
CA GLY A 211 43.63 -1.64 -14.95
C GLY A 211 43.40 -0.62 -16.06
N TRP A 212 42.20 -0.47 -16.65
CA TRP A 212 41.98 0.58 -17.65
C TRP A 212 40.58 1.20 -17.56
N THR A 213 40.52 2.39 -16.96
CA THR A 213 39.42 3.35 -17.12
C THR A 213 39.64 4.19 -18.38
N TRP A 214 38.57 4.39 -19.15
CA TRP A 214 38.43 5.40 -20.20
C TRP A 214 37.11 6.12 -19.97
#